data_AF-A0A960LSZ9-F1
#
_entry.id   AF-A0A960LSZ9-F1
#
_cell.length_a   1.000
_cell.length_b   1.000
_cell.length_c   1.000
_cell.angle_alpha   90.00
_cell.angle_beta   90.00
_cell.angle_gamma   90.00
#
_symmetry.space_group_name_H-M   'P 1'
#
loop_
_entity.id
_entity.type
_entity.pdbx_description
1 polymer ?
#
loop_
_entity_poly.entity_id
_entity_poly.type
_entity_poly.pdbx_seq_one_letter_code
_entity_poly.pdbx_strand_id
1 'polypeptide(L)'
;MFSRFICLFLLPFISLFANKFEAIRPILDLYDRPITILAIGENELTYEISRAYSATCVIAGSKNIKVLGSDQIIHLKKIFNLKDLQDLNRREHFDLILAFHSLHELDPWKDSLNELFKLGDHL
;
A
#
# COMPACT_ATOMS: atom_id res chain seq x y z
N MET A 1 14.59 -20.32 5.75
CA MET A 1 15.13 -19.01 5.36
C MET A 1 14.38 -18.60 4.09
N PHE A 2 13.13 -18.15 4.24
CA PHE A 2 12.32 -17.68 3.12
C PHE A 2 12.39 -16.16 3.05
N SER A 3 12.41 -15.70 1.81
CA SER A 3 12.89 -14.40 1.37
C SER A 3 11.84 -13.31 1.56
N ARG A 4 12.32 -12.14 1.97
CA ARG A 4 11.69 -10.82 2.04
C ARG A 4 10.74 -10.57 0.85
N PHE A 5 9.43 -10.50 1.07
CA PHE A 5 8.47 -10.06 0.07
C PHE A 5 7.99 -8.65 0.38
N ILE A 6 8.65 -7.65 -0.20
CA ILE A 6 8.02 -6.35 -0.39
C ILE A 6 7.26 -6.45 -1.70
N CYS A 7 5.93 -6.47 -1.65
CA CYS A 7 5.09 -6.36 -2.84
C CYS A 7 5.02 -4.93 -3.37
N LEU A 8 6.18 -4.33 -3.62
CA LEU A 8 6.31 -3.28 -4.63
C LEU A 8 6.26 -3.98 -5.99
N PHE A 9 5.07 -4.41 -6.41
CA PHE A 9 4.92 -5.02 -7.72
C PHE A 9 5.13 -3.94 -8.79
N LEU A 10 6.37 -3.94 -9.30
CA LEU A 10 6.69 -3.95 -10.71
C LEU A 10 5.49 -3.56 -11.58
N LEU A 11 5.45 -2.26 -11.89
CA LEU A 11 4.53 -1.59 -12.80
C LEU A 11 4.22 -2.34 -14.12
N PRO A 12 5.07 -3.24 -14.68
CA PRO A 12 4.66 -3.99 -15.87
C PRO A 12 3.97 -5.35 -15.61
N PHE A 13 4.04 -5.96 -14.42
CA PHE A 13 3.52 -7.34 -14.24
C PHE A 13 2.05 -7.41 -13.79
N ILE A 14 1.59 -6.47 -12.96
CA ILE A 14 0.18 -6.42 -12.55
C ILE A 14 -0.69 -5.73 -13.61
N SER A 15 -0.14 -4.85 -14.45
CA SER A 15 -0.91 -4.27 -15.57
C SER A 15 -1.33 -5.31 -16.63
N LEU A 16 -0.73 -6.51 -16.59
CA LEU A 16 -1.06 -7.66 -17.43
C LEU A 16 -2.24 -8.49 -16.88
N PHE A 17 -2.59 -8.34 -15.60
CA PHE A 17 -3.76 -9.00 -15.03
C PHE A 17 -4.99 -8.11 -15.23
N ALA A 18 -6.03 -8.67 -15.85
CA ALA A 18 -7.32 -8.01 -15.97
C ALA A 18 -7.95 -7.67 -14.60
N ASN A 19 -7.54 -8.37 -13.53
CA ASN A 19 -7.97 -8.12 -12.16
C ASN A 19 -6.76 -8.07 -11.20
N LYS A 20 -6.44 -6.88 -10.66
CA LYS A 20 -5.34 -6.68 -9.70
C LYS A 20 -5.55 -7.46 -8.40
N PHE A 21 -6.79 -7.64 -7.96
CA PHE A 21 -7.14 -8.35 -6.73
C PHE A 21 -6.75 -9.82 -6.80
N GLU A 22 -7.10 -10.50 -7.90
CA GLU A 22 -6.70 -11.90 -8.11
C GLU A 22 -5.18 -12.09 -8.18
N ALA A 23 -4.44 -11.08 -8.64
CA ALA A 23 -2.98 -11.14 -8.69
C ALA A 23 -2.34 -11.09 -7.30
N ILE A 24 -2.93 -10.34 -6.36
CA ILE A 24 -2.39 -10.19 -4.99
C ILE A 24 -3.01 -11.18 -3.99
N ARG A 25 -4.16 -11.80 -4.33
CA ARG A 25 -4.88 -12.73 -3.45
C ARG A 25 -3.99 -13.83 -2.88
N PRO A 26 -3.12 -14.52 -3.66
CA PRO A 26 -2.25 -15.56 -3.12
C PRO A 26 -1.26 -15.08 -2.06
N ILE A 27 -1.00 -13.78 -2.00
CA ILE A 27 -0.10 -13.16 -1.02
C ILE A 27 -0.89 -12.77 0.22
N LEU A 28 -2.08 -12.22 0.04
CA LEU A 28 -3.00 -11.92 1.15
C LEU A 28 -3.41 -13.19 1.90
N ASP A 29 -3.58 -14.31 1.19
CA ASP A 29 -3.92 -15.62 1.75
C ASP A 29 -2.80 -16.21 2.64
N LEU A 30 -1.59 -15.65 2.64
CA LEU A 30 -0.50 -16.08 3.52
C LEU A 30 -0.61 -15.51 4.94
N TYR A 31 -1.48 -14.53 5.16
CA TYR A 31 -1.61 -13.87 6.45
C TYR A 31 -2.71 -14.53 7.29
N ASP A 32 -2.31 -15.17 8.40
CA ASP A 32 -3.22 -15.73 9.40
C ASP A 32 -3.68 -14.71 10.46
N ARG A 33 -3.39 -13.42 10.24
CA ARG A 33 -3.68 -12.30 11.15
C ARG A 33 -4.24 -11.10 10.39
N PRO A 34 -4.88 -10.13 11.07
CA PRO A 34 -5.27 -8.88 10.43
C PRO A 34 -4.09 -8.20 9.73
N ILE A 35 -4.35 -7.68 8.53
CA ILE A 35 -3.35 -7.12 7.61
C ILE A 35 -3.35 -5.60 7.74
N THR A 36 -2.18 -4.97 7.84
CA THR A 36 -2.05 -3.51 7.74
C THR A 36 -1.60 -3.09 6.35
N ILE A 37 -2.33 -2.17 5.73
CA ILE A 37 -2.09 -1.78 4.34
C ILE A 37 -1.89 -0.27 4.24
N LEU A 38 -0.80 0.16 3.60
CA LEU A 38 -0.61 1.53 3.16
C LEU A 38 -0.81 1.64 1.66
N ALA A 39 -1.87 2.32 1.25
CA ALA A 39 -2.16 2.61 -0.14
C ALA A 39 -1.84 4.08 -0.47
N ILE A 40 -0.99 4.29 -1.47
CA ILE A 40 -0.62 5.60 -1.98
C ILE A 40 -1.19 5.71 -3.39
N GLY A 41 -2.29 6.44 -3.52
CA GLY A 41 -2.97 6.66 -4.79
C GLY A 41 -3.82 5.50 -5.33
N GLU A 42 -3.84 4.34 -4.68
CA GLU A 42 -4.66 3.19 -5.08
C GLU A 42 -5.87 3.01 -4.15
N ASN A 43 -7.06 3.43 -4.60
CA ASN A 43 -8.26 3.39 -3.76
C ASN A 43 -9.06 2.09 -3.97
N GLU A 44 -9.36 1.73 -5.21
CA GLU A 44 -10.32 0.67 -5.55
C GLU A 44 -9.88 -0.70 -5.03
N LEU A 45 -8.65 -1.10 -5.33
CA LEU A 45 -8.08 -2.36 -4.83
C LEU A 45 -8.05 -2.41 -3.30
N THR A 46 -7.72 -1.30 -2.64
CA THR A 46 -7.68 -1.21 -1.18
C THR A 46 -9.05 -1.42 -0.55
N TYR A 47 -10.11 -0.86 -1.17
CA TYR A 47 -11.49 -1.13 -0.76
C TYR A 47 -11.87 -2.60 -0.94
N GLU A 48 -11.48 -3.21 -2.07
CA GLU A 48 -11.75 -4.62 -2.34
C GLU A 48 -11.09 -5.52 -1.28
N ILE A 49 -9.82 -5.27 -0.95
CA ILE A 49 -9.10 -6.01 0.10
C ILE A 49 -9.79 -5.84 1.45
N SER A 50 -10.16 -4.61 1.84
CA SER A 50 -10.82 -4.37 3.15
C SER A 50 -12.17 -5.06 3.31
N ARG A 51 -12.83 -5.44 2.21
CA ARG A 51 -14.11 -6.17 2.24
C ARG A 51 -13.91 -7.68 2.30
N ALA A 52 -12.82 -8.18 1.71
CA ALA A 52 -12.53 -9.60 1.60
C ALA A 52 -11.67 -10.11 2.77
N TYR A 53 -10.84 -9.26 3.36
CA TYR A 53 -9.89 -9.59 4.43
C TYR A 53 -10.12 -8.73 5.65
N SER A 54 -9.75 -9.24 6.82
CA SER A 54 -9.59 -8.41 8.01
C SER A 54 -8.36 -7.52 7.82
N ALA A 55 -8.56 -6.30 7.34
CA ALA A 55 -7.47 -5.40 6.99
C ALA A 55 -7.72 -3.99 7.52
N THR A 56 -6.72 -3.42 8.19
CA THR A 56 -6.67 -1.99 8.51
C THR A 56 -5.96 -1.29 7.37
N CYS A 57 -6.68 -0.46 6.62
CA CYS A 57 -6.16 0.19 5.44
C CYS A 57 -5.97 1.68 5.67
N VAL A 58 -4.82 2.22 5.25
CA VAL A 58 -4.51 3.65 5.23
C VAL A 58 -4.39 4.07 3.77
N ILE A 59 -5.24 4.98 3.31
CA ILE A 59 -5.19 5.54 1.96
C ILE A 59 -4.65 6.96 2.03
N ALA A 60 -3.52 7.21 1.37
CA ALA A 60 -2.87 8.51 1.24
C ALA A 60 -2.79 9.00 -0.21
N GLY A 61 -2.57 10.29 -0.41
CA GLY A 61 -2.28 10.90 -1.71
C GLY A 61 -3.49 11.29 -2.57
N SER A 62 -4.71 10.85 -2.25
CA SER A 62 -5.89 11.19 -3.05
C SER A 62 -6.51 12.53 -2.59
N LYS A 63 -6.52 13.54 -3.48
CA LYS A 63 -7.20 14.83 -3.25
C LYS A 63 -8.73 14.72 -3.30
N ASN A 64 -9.26 13.74 -4.04
CA ASN A 64 -10.69 13.55 -4.30
C ASN A 64 -11.10 12.14 -3.89
N ILE A 65 -11.24 11.90 -2.59
CA ILE A 65 -11.67 10.61 -2.06
C ILE A 65 -13.20 10.57 -2.10
N LYS A 66 -13.78 9.72 -2.96
CA LYS A 66 -15.13 9.21 -2.70
C LYS A 66 -15.02 8.27 -1.51
N VAL A 67 -15.38 8.76 -0.33
CA VAL A 67 -15.38 7.95 0.90
C VAL A 67 -16.50 6.92 0.74
N LEU A 68 -16.13 5.70 0.38
CA LEU A 68 -17.01 4.56 0.55
C LEU A 68 -16.88 4.15 2.01
N GLY A 69 -17.95 4.29 2.79
CA GLY A 69 -17.92 4.08 4.24
C GLY A 69 -17.47 2.66 4.60
N SER A 70 -16.33 2.56 5.29
CA SER A 70 -15.85 1.36 5.95
C SER A 70 -15.05 1.80 7.18
N ASP A 71 -15.40 1.28 8.35
CA ASP A 71 -14.73 1.61 9.62
C ASP A 71 -13.25 1.16 9.65
N GLN A 72 -12.84 0.34 8.68
CA GLN A 72 -11.51 -0.25 8.58
C GLN A 72 -10.56 0.57 7.67
N ILE A 73 -11.01 1.72 7.16
CA ILE A 73 -10.25 2.55 6.23
C ILE A 73 -10.01 3.95 6.79
N ILE A 74 -8.73 4.29 6.91
CA ILE A 74 -8.25 5.59 7.33
C ILE A 74 -7.84 6.37 6.08
N HIS A 75 -8.49 7.51 5.85
CA HIS A 75 -8.17 8.40 4.73
C HIS A 75 -7.27 9.55 5.17
N LEU A 76 -6.03 9.55 4.68
CA LEU A 76 -5.07 10.63 4.86
C LEU A 76 -5.10 11.56 3.64
N LYS A 77 -5.65 12.77 3.83
CA LYS A 77 -5.63 13.85 2.82
C LYS A 77 -4.24 14.51 2.73
N LYS A 78 -3.19 13.71 2.58
CA LYS A 78 -1.80 14.14 2.55
C LYS A 78 -1.07 13.47 1.40
N ILE A 79 -0.31 14.27 0.66
CA ILE A 79 0.72 13.78 -0.26
C ILE A 79 2.01 13.73 0.56
N PHE A 80 2.64 12.56 0.63
CA PHE A 80 3.87 12.39 1.40
C PHE A 80 5.05 13.02 0.66
N ASN A 81 5.83 13.83 1.36
CA ASN A 81 7.20 14.16 0.95
C ASN A 81 8.20 13.17 1.59
N LEU A 82 9.47 13.26 1.20
CA LEU A 82 10.53 12.40 1.72
C LEU A 82 10.61 12.41 3.26
N LYS A 83 10.52 13.59 3.89
CA LYS A 83 10.60 13.71 5.35
C LYS A 83 9.44 12.98 6.03
N ASP A 84 8.24 13.07 5.46
CA ASP A 84 7.08 12.37 5.99
C ASP A 84 7.27 10.85 5.93
N LEU A 85 7.82 10.33 4.83
CA LEU A 85 8.12 8.90 4.68
C LEU A 85 9.18 8.45 5.68
N GLN A 86 10.23 9.25 5.88
CA GLN A 86 11.25 8.99 6.91
C GLN A 86 10.67 8.98 8.32
N ASP A 87 9.77 9.92 8.63
CA ASP A 87 9.11 9.99 9.93
C ASP A 87 8.13 8.83 10.15
N LEU A 88 7.40 8.42 9.10
CA LEU A 88 6.49 7.28 9.12
C LEU A 88 7.27 5.97 9.37
N ASN A 89 8.38 5.78 8.66
CA ASN A 89 9.24 4.61 8.77
C ASN A 89 9.88 4.44 10.17
N ARG A 90 9.93 5.51 10.97
CA ARG A 90 10.43 5.43 12.36
C ARG A 90 9.36 4.97 13.36
N ARG A 91 8.08 4.98 12.97
CA ARG A 91 6.94 4.88 13.90
C ARG A 91 6.00 3.75 13.55
N GLU A 92 5.88 3.43 12.27
CA GLU A 92 4.87 2.53 11.72
C GLU A 92 5.50 1.53 10.76
N HIS A 93 4.89 0.36 10.67
CA HIS A 93 5.18 -0.66 9.67
C HIS A 93 3.87 -1.18 9.08
N PHE A 94 3.91 -1.55 7.80
CA PHE A 94 2.75 -2.05 7.07
C PHE A 94 3.07 -3.40 6.45
N ASP A 95 2.14 -4.35 6.53
CA ASP A 95 2.28 -5.65 5.88
C ASP A 95 2.34 -5.52 4.35
N LEU A 96 1.58 -4.57 3.80
CA LEU A 96 1.48 -4.36 2.37
C LEU A 96 1.48 -2.88 2.01
N ILE A 97 2.27 -2.52 1.00
CA ILE A 97 2.29 -1.17 0.42
C ILE A 97 1.79 -1.22 -1.02
N LEU A 98 0.69 -0.50 -1.28
CA LEU A 98 0.08 -0.39 -2.60
C LEU A 98 0.36 1.00 -3.16
N ALA A 99 1.34 1.13 -4.04
CA ALA A 99 1.72 2.42 -4.64
C ALA A 99 1.66 2.37 -6.17
N PHE A 100 0.51 1.95 -6.71
CA PHE A 100 0.31 1.89 -8.14
C PHE A 100 0.19 3.30 -8.70
N HIS A 101 1.01 3.61 -9.70
CA HIS A 101 0.93 4.83 -10.51
C HIS A 101 1.21 6.16 -9.78
N SER A 102 1.22 6.25 -8.44
CA SER A 102 1.48 7.50 -7.71
C SER A 102 2.91 7.70 -7.23
N LEU A 103 3.78 6.71 -7.44
CA LEU A 103 5.18 6.86 -7.06
C LEU A 103 5.80 8.08 -7.76
N HIS A 104 5.36 8.41 -9.00
CA HIS A 104 6.05 9.39 -9.88
C HIS A 104 5.82 10.83 -9.45
N GLU A 105 4.89 10.99 -8.53
CA GLU A 105 4.54 12.24 -7.88
C GLU A 105 5.37 12.46 -6.61
N LEU A 106 6.18 11.48 -6.18
CA LEU A 106 7.08 11.61 -5.04
C LEU A 106 8.37 12.33 -5.47
N ASP A 107 8.73 13.38 -4.73
CA ASP A 107 9.94 14.16 -4.95
C ASP A 107 10.75 14.28 -3.63
N PRO A 108 12.05 13.94 -3.62
CA PRO A 108 12.80 13.24 -4.66
C PRO A 108 12.36 11.78 -4.81
N TRP A 109 12.10 11.36 -6.06
CA TRP A 109 11.56 10.02 -6.39
C TRP A 109 12.37 8.87 -5.79
N LYS A 110 13.71 8.87 -6.01
CA LYS A 110 14.55 7.72 -5.65
C LYS A 110 14.62 7.51 -4.14
N ASP A 111 14.80 8.60 -3.40
CA ASP A 111 14.91 8.53 -1.95
C ASP A 111 13.56 8.21 -1.32
N SER A 112 12.47 8.78 -1.85
CA SER A 112 11.11 8.46 -1.41
C SER A 112 10.78 6.99 -1.64
N LEU A 113 11.19 6.43 -2.78
CA LEU A 113 11.04 5.01 -3.07
C LEU A 113 11.85 4.14 -2.09
N ASN A 114 13.09 4.53 -1.79
CA ASN A 114 13.92 3.84 -0.80
C ASN A 114 13.30 3.83 0.59
N GLU A 115 12.64 4.92 1.01
CA GLU A 115 11.91 4.94 2.28
C GLU A 115 10.64 4.08 2.25
N LEU A 116 9.92 4.04 1.13
CA LEU A 116 8.77 3.14 0.97
C LEU A 116 9.15 1.67 1.09
N PHE A 117 10.29 1.26 0.53
CA PHE A 117 10.77 -0.12 0.70
C PHE A 117 11.05 -0.51 2.16
N LYS A 118 11.31 0.45 3.04
CA LYS A 118 11.59 0.19 4.47
C LYS A 118 10.32 0.07 5.32
N LEU A 119 9.21 0.62 4.84
CA LEU A 119 7.92 0.62 5.53
C LEU A 119 7.22 -0.75 5.51
N GLY A 120 7.60 -1.63 4.58
CA GLY A 120 7.04 -2.98 4.47
C GLY A 120 7.59 -3.90 5.56
N ASP A 121 6.71 -4.50 6.34
CA ASP A 121 7.10 -5.46 7.37
C ASP A 121 7.41 -6.83 6.74
N HIS A 122 8.48 -7.47 7.21
CA HIS A 122 8.99 -8.72 6.66
C HIS A 122 8.41 -9.90 7.45
N LEU A 123 7.50 -10.66 6.86
CA LEU A 123 7.33 -12.06 7.26
C LEU A 123 8.57 -12.87 6.85
#